data_AF-A0A1G7MH71-F1
#
_entry.id   AF-A0A1G7MH71-F1
#
_cell.length_a   1.000
_cell.length_b   1.000
_cell.length_c   1.000
_cell.angle_alpha   90.00
_cell.angle_beta   90.00
_cell.angle_gamma   90.00
#
_symmetry.space_group_name_H-M   'P 1'
#
loop_
_entity.id
_entity.type
_entity.pdbx_description
1 polymer ?
#
loop_
_entity_poly.entity_id
_entity_poly.type
_entity_poly.pdbx_seq_one_letter_code
_entity_poly.pdbx_strand_id
1 'polypeptide(L)'
;MSRPSVATGAPGLLPNAEELCFWLDILQEHALFIKLGLPCDKTDLIREAEYFYDELGKLKARVGKTGDKKFAALVEDAACLIAQFHHYKHHLVHLAVSCRIVPNLPPLMLEHMAREAEYVLRLLTKMKDGKHALEQMAKTQEMLFWVRVMEDHTYFIRGRLDPSERIMMGTVDEFSQEFDELYLQARDFAGLYHHHHHRHAHGSKGAHAYRHDHGVMPAYARFIKDVRAATVRLRDFKKAAHRLIEECKLVSTIPALLADHVRREADHFLMVLAMMDKGMMECPPDEEEPVCGYADSMECEDDFGPPPIMECDEKMPCGMWEEEEEMVEEDEEECFEDELPPVKPPKFALPPKKFKEMAPPREEPSLEPAPTPEPVPQPEPEPPKQVKPAKYKWNNWPRPLGKVKD
;
A
#
# COMPACT_ATOMS: atom_id res chain seq x y z
N MET A 1 -40.17 -15.57 -35.05
CA MET A 1 -38.85 -15.03 -35.45
C MET A 1 -37.85 -15.44 -34.39
N SER A 2 -36.82 -16.18 -34.81
CA SER A 2 -35.91 -16.95 -33.97
C SER A 2 -34.92 -16.09 -33.18
N ARG A 3 -34.53 -16.59 -32.00
CA ARG A 3 -33.38 -16.10 -31.22
C ARG A 3 -32.10 -16.13 -32.07
N PRO A 4 -31.19 -15.15 -31.97
CA PRO A 4 -29.90 -15.24 -32.61
C PRO A 4 -29.05 -16.30 -31.92
N SER A 5 -28.44 -17.14 -32.75
CA SER A 5 -27.48 -18.19 -32.42
C SER A 5 -26.28 -17.62 -31.68
N VAL A 6 -25.89 -18.27 -30.58
CA VAL A 6 -24.59 -18.06 -29.93
C VAL A 6 -23.53 -18.55 -30.91
N ALA A 7 -22.79 -17.60 -31.49
CA ALA A 7 -21.59 -17.91 -32.26
C ALA A 7 -20.48 -18.31 -31.28
N THR A 8 -20.09 -19.57 -31.38
CA THR A 8 -18.87 -20.14 -30.82
C THR A 8 -17.63 -19.46 -31.41
N GLY A 9 -16.74 -18.96 -30.54
CA GLY A 9 -15.39 -18.53 -30.91
C GLY A 9 -15.17 -17.01 -30.88
N ALA A 10 -15.15 -16.41 -29.68
CA ALA A 10 -14.38 -15.18 -29.50
C ALA A 10 -12.89 -15.54 -29.56
N PRO A 11 -12.02 -14.71 -30.17
CA PRO A 11 -10.57 -14.92 -30.10
C PRO A 11 -10.17 -15.00 -28.63
N GLY A 12 -9.51 -16.09 -28.24
CA GLY A 12 -9.14 -16.34 -26.85
C GLY A 12 -8.40 -15.14 -26.29
N LEU A 13 -8.94 -14.56 -25.22
CA LEU A 13 -8.26 -13.51 -24.49
C LEU A 13 -6.92 -14.07 -24.00
N LEU A 14 -5.84 -13.35 -24.26
CA LEU A 14 -4.51 -13.73 -23.81
C LEU A 14 -4.53 -14.01 -22.30
N PRO A 15 -4.11 -15.21 -21.85
CA PRO A 15 -4.01 -15.47 -20.42
C PRO A 15 -3.07 -14.41 -19.81
N ASN A 16 -3.51 -13.78 -18.73
CA ASN A 16 -2.82 -12.69 -18.01
C ASN A 16 -2.81 -11.29 -18.66
N ALA A 17 -3.41 -11.07 -19.83
CA ALA A 17 -3.43 -9.72 -20.41
C ALA A 17 -4.27 -8.72 -19.59
N GLU A 18 -5.41 -9.17 -19.03
CA GLU A 18 -6.22 -8.35 -18.12
C GLU A 18 -5.44 -8.02 -16.83
N GLU A 19 -4.75 -9.02 -16.29
CA GLU A 19 -3.95 -8.89 -15.07
C GLU A 19 -2.78 -7.90 -15.27
N LEU A 20 -2.04 -8.01 -16.37
CA LEU A 20 -0.98 -7.06 -16.72
C LEU A 20 -1.53 -5.65 -16.92
N CYS A 21 -2.69 -5.52 -17.58
CA CYS A 21 -3.32 -4.21 -17.79
C CYS A 21 -3.72 -3.56 -16.46
N PHE A 22 -4.32 -4.34 -15.54
CA PHE A 22 -4.69 -3.89 -14.20
C PHE A 22 -3.48 -3.34 -13.43
N TRP A 23 -2.38 -4.10 -13.36
CA TRP A 23 -1.22 -3.67 -12.58
C TRP A 23 -0.46 -2.51 -13.22
N LEU A 24 -0.39 -2.44 -14.55
CA LEU A 24 0.18 -1.26 -15.23
C LEU A 24 -0.64 0.00 -14.95
N ASP A 25 -1.97 -0.14 -14.83
CA ASP A 25 -2.85 0.96 -14.41
C ASP A 25 -2.58 1.42 -12.98
N ILE A 26 -2.56 0.48 -12.02
CA ILE A 26 -2.27 0.74 -10.60
C ILE A 26 -0.90 1.42 -10.45
N LEU A 27 0.15 0.87 -11.06
CA LEU A 27 1.50 1.40 -10.95
C LEU A 27 1.65 2.76 -11.65
N GLN A 28 0.96 2.99 -12.78
CA GLN A 28 0.94 4.31 -13.41
C GLN A 28 0.34 5.36 -12.45
N GLU A 29 -0.75 5.02 -11.76
CA GLU A 29 -1.37 5.90 -10.78
C GLU A 29 -0.45 6.16 -9.57
N HIS A 30 0.33 5.17 -9.11
CA HIS A 30 1.33 5.39 -8.06
C HIS A 30 2.34 6.46 -8.46
N ALA A 31 2.82 6.43 -9.71
CA ALA A 31 3.77 7.42 -10.20
C ALA A 31 3.18 8.84 -10.11
N LEU A 32 1.90 8.99 -10.46
CA LEU A 32 1.19 10.26 -10.30
C LEU A 32 1.02 10.65 -8.82
N PHE A 33 0.62 9.73 -7.94
CA PHE A 33 0.45 10.02 -6.51
C PHE A 33 1.77 10.43 -5.86
N ILE A 34 2.86 9.74 -6.18
CA ILE A 34 4.22 10.08 -5.74
C ILE A 34 4.59 11.48 -6.23
N LYS A 35 4.42 11.77 -7.52
CA LYS A 35 4.69 13.09 -8.10
C LYS A 35 3.96 14.21 -7.36
N LEU A 36 2.67 14.01 -7.04
CA LEU A 36 1.84 14.97 -6.31
C LEU A 36 2.21 15.09 -4.82
N GLY A 37 2.82 14.05 -4.27
CA GLY A 37 3.24 13.97 -2.87
C GLY A 37 4.62 14.54 -2.56
N LEU A 38 5.47 14.71 -3.56
CA LEU A 38 6.85 15.18 -3.37
C LEU A 38 6.93 16.70 -3.14
N PRO A 39 7.90 17.18 -2.32
CA PRO A 39 8.16 18.60 -2.17
C PRO A 39 8.57 19.25 -3.49
N CYS A 40 8.08 20.46 -3.76
CA CYS A 40 8.27 21.13 -5.06
C CYS A 40 9.75 21.43 -5.40
N ASP A 41 10.64 21.47 -4.41
CA ASP A 41 12.09 21.68 -4.59
C ASP A 41 12.83 20.39 -4.99
N LYS A 42 12.19 19.22 -4.91
CA LYS A 42 12.77 17.93 -5.31
C LYS A 42 12.50 17.63 -6.77
N THR A 43 12.96 18.52 -7.64
CA THR A 43 12.70 18.46 -9.10
C THR A 43 13.20 17.18 -9.75
N ASP A 44 14.28 16.59 -9.25
CA ASP A 44 14.85 15.37 -9.83
C ASP A 44 13.94 14.16 -9.57
N LEU A 45 13.53 13.99 -8.31
CA LEU A 45 12.58 12.94 -7.92
C LEU A 45 11.23 13.11 -8.62
N ILE A 46 10.75 14.35 -8.80
CA ILE A 46 9.50 14.65 -9.52
C ILE A 46 9.62 14.26 -11.00
N ARG A 47 10.75 14.55 -11.65
CA ARG A 47 10.99 14.16 -13.05
C ARG A 47 11.07 12.65 -13.21
N GLU A 48 11.66 11.96 -12.25
CA GLU A 48 11.72 10.49 -12.25
C GLU A 48 10.33 9.85 -12.07
N ALA A 49 9.48 10.40 -11.19
CA ALA A 49 8.08 9.97 -11.09
C ALA A 49 7.32 10.19 -12.42
N GLU A 50 7.54 11.32 -13.10
CA GLU A 50 6.94 11.58 -14.42
C GLU A 50 7.40 10.57 -15.47
N TYR A 51 8.69 10.23 -15.48
CA TYR A 51 9.24 9.19 -16.36
C TYR A 51 8.49 7.86 -16.19
N PHE A 52 8.31 7.40 -14.95
CA PHE A 52 7.58 6.16 -14.70
C PHE A 52 6.11 6.24 -15.12
N TYR A 53 5.44 7.39 -14.89
CA TYR A 53 4.06 7.60 -15.33
C TYR A 53 3.92 7.44 -16.85
N ASP A 54 4.84 8.04 -17.61
CA ASP A 54 4.83 8.00 -19.08
C ASP A 54 5.16 6.59 -19.61
N GLU A 55 6.21 5.95 -19.09
CA GLU A 55 6.64 4.62 -19.57
C GLU A 55 5.63 3.52 -19.23
N LEU A 56 5.03 3.54 -18.03
CA LEU A 56 3.95 2.61 -17.67
C LEU A 56 2.73 2.81 -18.57
N GLY A 57 2.40 4.07 -18.90
CA GLY A 57 1.35 4.40 -19.87
C GLY A 57 1.61 3.84 -21.26
N LYS A 58 2.86 3.92 -21.74
CA LYS A 58 3.29 3.33 -23.03
C LYS A 58 3.15 1.81 -23.01
N LEU A 59 3.57 1.14 -21.93
CA LEU A 59 3.41 -0.32 -21.78
C LEU A 59 1.94 -0.72 -21.77
N LYS A 60 1.10 -0.03 -20.99
CA LYS A 60 -0.35 -0.28 -20.95
C LYS A 60 -0.98 -0.17 -22.34
N ALA A 61 -0.64 0.87 -23.09
CA ALA A 61 -1.16 1.07 -24.46
C ALA A 61 -0.74 -0.04 -25.45
N ARG A 62 0.33 -0.79 -25.15
CA ARG A 62 0.78 -1.94 -25.94
C ARG A 62 -0.02 -3.21 -25.64
N VAL A 63 -0.55 -3.40 -24.43
CA VAL A 63 -1.24 -4.65 -24.01
C VAL A 63 -2.36 -5.02 -25.00
N GLY A 64 -3.30 -4.11 -25.27
CA GLY A 64 -4.43 -4.37 -26.17
C GLY A 64 -4.07 -4.53 -27.66
N LYS A 65 -2.82 -4.23 -28.05
CA LYS A 65 -2.31 -4.34 -29.43
C LYS A 65 -1.38 -5.53 -29.61
N THR A 66 -1.02 -6.21 -28.54
CA THR A 66 -0.02 -7.27 -28.53
C THR A 66 -0.71 -8.61 -28.71
N GLY A 67 -0.32 -9.36 -29.74
CA GLY A 67 -0.71 -10.75 -29.90
C GLY A 67 0.23 -11.70 -29.17
N ASP A 68 -0.16 -12.97 -29.05
CA ASP A 68 0.49 -14.02 -28.25
C ASP A 68 2.01 -14.10 -28.42
N LYS A 69 2.50 -14.02 -29.66
CA LYS A 69 3.93 -14.13 -29.98
C LYS A 69 4.80 -13.00 -29.40
N LYS A 70 4.20 -11.87 -29.04
CA LYS A 70 4.89 -10.69 -28.50
C LYS A 70 4.55 -10.42 -27.03
N PHE A 71 3.65 -11.21 -26.43
CA PHE A 71 3.21 -10.99 -25.06
C PHE A 71 4.33 -11.25 -24.04
N ALA A 72 5.12 -12.31 -24.23
CA ALA A 72 6.27 -12.61 -23.36
C ALA A 72 7.29 -11.45 -23.34
N ALA A 73 7.62 -10.88 -24.50
CA ALA A 73 8.51 -9.72 -24.57
C ALA A 73 7.91 -8.48 -23.89
N LEU A 74 6.59 -8.27 -23.98
CA LEU A 74 5.92 -7.18 -23.25
C LEU A 74 5.98 -7.39 -21.73
N VAL A 75 5.82 -8.62 -21.26
CA VAL A 75 5.96 -8.98 -19.84
C VAL A 75 7.39 -8.74 -19.35
N GLU A 76 8.40 -9.05 -20.17
CA GLU A 76 9.80 -8.78 -19.85
C GLU A 76 10.11 -7.28 -19.78
N ASP A 77 9.64 -6.50 -20.76
CA ASP A 77 9.77 -5.04 -20.73
C ASP A 77 9.10 -4.44 -19.48
N ALA A 78 7.90 -4.93 -19.13
CA ALA A 78 7.18 -4.50 -17.94
C ALA A 78 7.93 -4.88 -16.65
N ALA A 79 8.46 -6.10 -16.56
CA ALA A 79 9.23 -6.54 -15.40
C ALA A 79 10.49 -5.66 -15.19
N CYS A 80 11.19 -5.31 -16.27
CA CYS A 80 12.36 -4.44 -16.21
C CYS A 80 12.02 -3.03 -15.69
N LEU A 81 10.97 -2.40 -16.24
CA LEU A 81 10.56 -1.06 -15.81
C LEU A 81 10.02 -1.07 -14.37
N ILE A 82 9.24 -2.08 -14.00
CA ILE A 82 8.65 -2.20 -12.67
C ILE A 82 9.72 -2.47 -11.62
N ALA A 83 10.78 -3.22 -11.96
CA ALA A 83 11.94 -3.38 -11.08
C ALA A 83 12.63 -2.05 -10.81
N GLN A 84 12.83 -1.21 -11.83
CA GLN A 84 13.38 0.14 -11.63
C GLN A 84 12.44 1.00 -10.76
N PHE A 85 11.14 0.93 -11.01
CA PHE A 85 10.16 1.69 -10.23
C PHE A 85 10.06 1.23 -8.77
N HIS A 86 10.23 -0.06 -8.52
CA HIS A 86 10.35 -0.64 -7.18
C HIS A 86 11.57 -0.06 -6.43
N HIS A 87 12.75 -0.03 -7.07
CA HIS A 87 13.94 0.59 -6.49
C HIS A 87 13.73 2.07 -6.19
N TYR A 88 13.12 2.81 -7.12
CA TYR A 88 12.77 4.22 -6.90
C TYR A 88 11.86 4.41 -5.68
N LYS A 89 10.82 3.58 -5.51
CA LYS A 89 9.95 3.64 -4.33
C LYS A 89 10.71 3.35 -3.03
N HIS A 90 11.58 2.35 -3.02
CA HIS A 90 12.44 2.05 -1.86
C HIS A 90 13.40 3.20 -1.55
N HIS A 91 13.97 3.83 -2.56
CA HIS A 91 14.79 5.03 -2.38
C HIS A 91 14.00 6.16 -1.74
N LEU A 92 12.76 6.43 -2.18
CA LEU A 92 11.89 7.42 -1.55
C LEU A 92 11.56 7.08 -0.10
N VAL A 93 11.32 5.81 0.22
CA VAL A 93 11.14 5.35 1.61
C VAL A 93 12.39 5.68 2.43
N HIS A 94 13.58 5.29 1.95
CA HIS A 94 14.85 5.56 2.62
C HIS A 94 15.07 7.06 2.88
N LEU A 95 14.84 7.90 1.86
CA LEU A 95 14.96 9.34 2.00
C LEU A 95 13.96 9.91 3.03
N ALA A 96 12.72 9.42 3.05
CA ALA A 96 11.69 9.88 3.97
C ALA A 96 11.97 9.48 5.42
N VAL A 97 12.33 8.22 5.68
CA VAL A 97 12.63 7.73 7.04
C VAL A 97 13.96 8.27 7.59
N SER A 98 14.88 8.66 6.69
CA SER A 98 16.13 9.34 7.05
C SER A 98 16.00 10.87 7.10
N CYS A 99 14.77 11.40 7.05
CA CYS A 99 14.46 12.83 7.08
C CYS A 99 15.16 13.69 6.00
N ARG A 100 15.55 13.07 4.86
CA ARG A 100 16.17 13.77 3.71
C ARG A 100 15.13 14.43 2.80
N ILE A 101 13.89 13.93 2.82
CA ILE A 101 12.70 14.55 2.21
C ILE A 101 11.53 14.51 3.20
N VAL A 102 10.58 15.43 3.03
CA VAL A 102 9.32 15.47 3.82
C VAL A 102 8.13 15.46 2.86
N PRO A 103 7.78 14.31 2.29
CA PRO A 103 6.67 14.21 1.34
C PRO A 103 5.32 14.36 2.05
N ASN A 104 4.31 14.81 1.30
CA ASN A 104 2.90 14.77 1.70
C ASN A 104 2.29 13.35 1.50
N LEU A 105 3.13 12.33 1.63
CA LEU A 105 2.78 10.91 1.64
C LEU A 105 3.46 10.31 2.87
N PRO A 106 2.73 9.68 3.80
CA PRO A 106 3.36 8.97 4.90
C PRO A 106 4.36 7.93 4.38
N PRO A 107 5.51 7.69 5.04
CA PRO A 107 6.46 6.65 4.62
C PRO A 107 5.81 5.27 4.41
N LEU A 108 4.80 4.93 5.23
CA LEU A 108 4.01 3.70 5.06
C LEU A 108 3.27 3.62 3.71
N MET A 109 2.83 4.75 3.14
CA MET A 109 2.22 4.78 1.81
C MET A 109 3.25 4.50 0.71
N LEU A 110 4.47 5.04 0.84
CA LEU A 110 5.56 4.78 -0.11
C LEU A 110 5.99 3.31 -0.05
N GLU A 111 6.09 2.75 1.15
CA GLU A 111 6.44 1.35 1.39
C GLU A 111 5.32 0.40 0.92
N HIS A 112 4.05 0.74 1.15
CA HIS A 112 2.90 0.02 0.61
C HIS A 112 2.94 -0.08 -0.92
N MET A 113 3.12 1.06 -1.59
CA MET A 113 3.25 1.08 -3.06
C MET A 113 4.48 0.30 -3.55
N ALA A 114 5.54 0.17 -2.73
CA ALA A 114 6.73 -0.63 -3.04
C ALA A 114 6.41 -2.13 -2.96
N ARG A 115 5.76 -2.58 -1.88
CA ARG A 115 5.28 -3.97 -1.73
C ARG A 115 4.37 -4.42 -2.87
N GLU A 116 3.52 -3.52 -3.37
CA GLU A 116 2.67 -3.84 -4.52
C GLU A 116 3.50 -4.00 -5.81
N ALA A 117 4.54 -3.19 -6.01
CA ALA A 117 5.45 -3.39 -7.15
C ALA A 117 6.22 -4.72 -7.03
N GLU A 118 6.67 -5.09 -5.83
CA GLU A 118 7.30 -6.38 -5.56
C GLU A 118 6.35 -7.55 -5.84
N TYR A 119 5.09 -7.45 -5.39
CA TYR A 119 4.04 -8.40 -5.70
C TYR A 119 3.87 -8.57 -7.22
N VAL A 120 3.83 -7.47 -7.96
CA VAL A 120 3.73 -7.53 -9.43
C VAL A 120 4.92 -8.23 -10.06
N LEU A 121 6.16 -8.01 -9.58
CA LEU A 121 7.33 -8.71 -10.11
C LEU A 121 7.23 -10.24 -9.93
N ARG A 122 6.75 -10.71 -8.77
CA ARG A 122 6.48 -12.13 -8.54
C ARG A 122 5.41 -12.66 -9.49
N LEU A 123 4.34 -11.89 -9.70
CA LEU A 123 3.27 -12.23 -10.62
C LEU A 123 3.75 -12.33 -12.08
N LEU A 124 4.54 -11.35 -12.56
CA LEU A 124 5.10 -11.33 -13.91
C LEU A 124 6.04 -12.51 -14.17
N THR A 125 6.76 -12.97 -13.15
CA THR A 125 7.60 -14.18 -13.26
C THR A 125 6.74 -15.41 -13.61
N LYS A 126 5.57 -15.55 -12.98
CA LYS A 126 4.63 -16.66 -13.26
C LYS A 126 3.84 -16.50 -14.56
N MET A 127 3.74 -15.27 -15.11
CA MET A 127 3.12 -15.06 -16.42
C MET A 127 3.93 -15.68 -17.57
N LYS A 128 5.23 -15.96 -17.36
CA LYS A 128 6.11 -16.57 -18.37
C LYS A 128 5.83 -18.05 -18.62
N ASP A 129 5.16 -18.72 -17.68
CA ASP A 129 4.94 -20.18 -17.69
C ASP A 129 3.73 -20.61 -18.54
N GLY A 130 3.07 -19.68 -19.23
CA GLY A 130 1.92 -19.93 -20.11
C GLY A 130 0.62 -20.33 -19.40
N LYS A 131 0.65 -20.45 -18.06
CA LYS A 131 -0.52 -20.60 -17.19
C LYS A 131 -0.99 -19.24 -16.67
N HIS A 132 -2.18 -19.20 -16.08
CA HIS A 132 -2.65 -17.98 -15.42
C HIS A 132 -1.81 -17.74 -14.15
N ALA A 133 -1.21 -16.56 -14.01
CA ALA A 133 -0.22 -16.30 -12.97
C ALA A 133 -0.78 -16.49 -11.56
N LEU A 134 -2.00 -15.99 -11.30
CA LEU A 134 -2.68 -16.17 -10.01
C LEU A 134 -2.97 -17.63 -9.67
N GLU A 135 -3.12 -18.53 -10.64
CA GLU A 135 -3.35 -19.96 -10.34
C GLU A 135 -2.12 -20.60 -9.70
N GLN A 136 -0.94 -20.03 -9.91
CA GLN A 136 0.35 -20.52 -9.44
C GLN A 136 0.78 -19.90 -8.11
N MET A 137 0.00 -18.96 -7.55
CA MET A 137 0.32 -18.27 -6.31
C MET A 137 -0.25 -18.99 -5.10
N ALA A 138 0.53 -19.03 -4.01
CA ALA A 138 0.14 -19.68 -2.77
C ALA A 138 -1.02 -18.93 -2.09
N LYS A 139 -2.10 -19.64 -1.77
CA LYS A 139 -3.31 -19.04 -1.17
C LYS A 139 -3.05 -18.27 0.11
N THR A 140 -2.15 -18.76 0.96
CA THR A 140 -1.81 -18.13 2.24
C THR A 140 -1.02 -16.84 2.06
N GLN A 141 -0.12 -16.79 1.07
CA GLN A 141 0.66 -15.60 0.74
C GLN A 141 -0.22 -14.50 0.14
N GLU A 142 -1.10 -14.87 -0.79
CA GLU A 142 -2.08 -13.96 -1.39
C GLU A 142 -3.03 -13.39 -0.32
N MET A 143 -3.50 -14.25 0.59
CA MET A 143 -4.32 -13.80 1.72
C MET A 143 -3.57 -12.79 2.59
N LEU A 144 -2.33 -13.08 2.95
CA LEU A 144 -1.51 -12.20 3.80
C LEU A 144 -1.25 -10.84 3.13
N PHE A 145 -0.85 -10.86 1.86
CA PHE A 145 -0.60 -9.66 1.07
C PHE A 145 -1.84 -8.78 0.97
N TRP A 146 -2.97 -9.33 0.50
CA TRP A 146 -4.14 -8.53 0.22
C TRP A 146 -4.86 -8.04 1.48
N VAL A 147 -4.90 -8.84 2.56
CA VAL A 147 -5.47 -8.38 3.83
C VAL A 147 -4.63 -7.20 4.36
N ARG A 148 -3.30 -7.25 4.23
CA ARG A 148 -2.43 -6.13 4.59
C ARG A 148 -2.67 -4.89 3.73
N VAL A 149 -2.83 -5.05 2.43
CA VAL A 149 -3.17 -3.95 1.51
C VAL A 149 -4.50 -3.31 1.92
N MET A 150 -5.52 -4.11 2.24
CA MET A 150 -6.81 -3.57 2.72
C MET A 150 -6.70 -2.87 4.07
N GLU A 151 -5.89 -3.39 5.00
CA GLU A 151 -5.57 -2.76 6.29
C GLU A 151 -4.96 -1.37 6.07
N ASP A 152 -3.86 -1.29 5.31
CA ASP A 152 -3.14 -0.03 5.02
C ASP A 152 -4.08 1.05 4.43
N HIS A 153 -4.98 0.64 3.53
CA HIS A 153 -5.97 1.55 2.94
C HIS A 153 -6.87 2.22 3.96
N THR A 154 -7.24 1.52 5.03
CA THR A 154 -8.06 2.12 6.08
C THR A 154 -7.30 3.26 6.76
N TYR A 155 -6.02 3.08 7.07
CA TYR A 155 -5.17 4.12 7.64
C TYR A 155 -4.99 5.31 6.70
N PHE A 156 -4.82 5.04 5.40
CA PHE A 156 -4.62 6.10 4.41
C PHE A 156 -5.87 6.96 4.20
N ILE A 157 -7.05 6.34 4.18
CA ILE A 157 -8.33 7.05 4.13
C ILE A 157 -8.49 7.85 5.43
N ARG A 158 -8.29 7.21 6.58
CA ARG A 158 -8.45 7.83 7.90
C ARG A 158 -7.55 9.05 8.11
N GLY A 159 -6.30 8.98 7.65
CA GLY A 159 -5.32 10.07 7.77
C GLY A 159 -5.56 11.25 6.82
N ARG A 160 -6.44 11.10 5.82
CA ARG A 160 -6.74 12.14 4.82
C ARG A 160 -8.15 12.70 4.90
N LEU A 161 -9.03 12.12 5.72
CA LEU A 161 -10.30 12.74 6.08
C LEU A 161 -10.04 14.01 6.90
N ASP A 162 -10.85 15.05 6.67
CA ASP A 162 -10.81 16.23 7.52
C ASP A 162 -11.29 15.88 8.94
N PRO A 163 -10.68 16.43 10.00
CA PRO A 163 -11.11 16.16 11.39
C PRO A 163 -12.58 16.51 11.71
N SER A 164 -13.27 17.29 10.87
CA SER A 164 -14.71 17.54 10.98
C SER A 164 -15.58 16.35 10.56
N GLU A 165 -15.07 15.41 9.75
CA GLU A 165 -15.77 14.20 9.28
C GLU A 165 -15.82 13.09 10.34
N ARG A 166 -16.16 13.44 11.58
CA ARG A 166 -16.04 12.57 12.77
C ARG A 166 -16.74 11.22 12.64
N ILE A 167 -17.92 11.20 12.02
CA ILE A 167 -18.71 9.97 11.82
C ILE A 167 -18.01 9.07 10.78
N MET A 168 -17.51 9.67 9.70
CA MET A 168 -16.76 8.94 8.68
C MET A 168 -15.47 8.37 9.28
N MET A 169 -14.74 9.17 10.07
CA MET A 169 -13.52 8.73 10.75
C MET A 169 -13.78 7.52 11.65
N GLY A 170 -14.82 7.56 12.49
CA GLY A 170 -15.18 6.40 13.32
C GLY A 170 -15.57 5.17 12.51
N THR A 171 -16.19 5.37 11.34
CA THR A 171 -16.51 4.29 10.40
C THR A 171 -15.24 3.64 9.84
N VAL A 172 -14.22 4.43 9.50
CA VAL A 172 -12.93 3.90 9.02
C VAL A 172 -12.15 3.22 10.16
N ASP A 173 -12.20 3.76 11.37
CA ASP A 173 -11.55 3.17 12.54
C ASP A 173 -12.08 1.75 12.83
N GLU A 174 -13.39 1.49 12.62
CA GLU A 174 -13.98 0.15 12.71
C GLU A 174 -13.42 -0.81 11.64
N PHE A 175 -13.21 -0.33 10.40
CA PHE A 175 -12.57 -1.13 9.36
C PHE A 175 -11.09 -1.39 9.67
N SER A 176 -10.35 -0.40 10.17
CA SER A 176 -8.94 -0.56 10.55
C SER A 176 -8.78 -1.67 11.57
N GLN A 177 -9.56 -1.63 12.65
CA GLN A 177 -9.51 -2.66 13.68
C GLN A 177 -9.84 -4.05 13.11
N GLU A 178 -10.87 -4.16 12.28
CA GLU A 178 -11.26 -5.45 11.71
C GLU A 178 -10.17 -6.02 10.79
N PHE A 179 -9.55 -5.20 9.94
CA PHE A 179 -8.49 -5.67 9.05
C PHE A 179 -7.18 -5.98 9.79
N ASP A 180 -6.87 -5.29 10.89
CA ASP A 180 -5.77 -5.66 11.79
C ASP A 180 -5.97 -7.09 12.35
N GLU A 181 -7.17 -7.35 12.87
CA GLU A 181 -7.52 -8.66 13.44
C GLU A 181 -7.47 -9.77 12.38
N LEU A 182 -7.99 -9.49 11.17
CA LEU A 182 -7.92 -10.41 10.04
C LEU A 182 -6.47 -10.64 9.57
N TYR A 183 -5.62 -9.61 9.60
CA TYR A 183 -4.22 -9.73 9.21
C TYR A 183 -3.44 -10.63 10.17
N LEU A 184 -3.61 -10.43 11.48
CA LEU A 184 -3.03 -11.30 12.50
C LEU A 184 -3.51 -12.75 12.35
N GLN A 185 -4.80 -12.94 12.09
CA GLN A 185 -5.36 -14.26 11.84
C GLN A 185 -4.81 -14.90 10.54
N ALA A 186 -4.62 -14.13 9.47
CA ALA A 186 -4.01 -14.60 8.22
C ALA A 186 -2.58 -15.11 8.46
N ARG A 187 -1.79 -14.36 9.23
CA ARG A 187 -0.42 -14.75 9.61
C ARG A 187 -0.39 -16.06 10.38
N ASP A 188 -1.28 -16.22 11.36
CA ASP A 188 -1.35 -17.47 12.13
C ASP A 188 -1.78 -18.65 11.25
N PHE A 189 -2.74 -18.43 10.33
CA PHE A 189 -3.13 -19.46 9.37
C PHE A 189 -2.02 -19.85 8.40
N ALA A 190 -1.17 -18.90 7.96
CA ALA A 190 -0.03 -19.21 7.10
C ALA A 190 0.92 -20.22 7.77
N GLY A 191 1.24 -20.01 9.06
CA GLY A 191 2.05 -20.96 9.84
C GLY A 191 1.35 -22.31 10.07
N LEU A 192 0.06 -22.31 10.37
CA LEU A 192 -0.73 -23.55 10.56
C LEU A 192 -0.82 -24.38 9.26
N TYR A 193 -0.90 -23.72 8.10
CA TYR A 193 -0.97 -24.38 6.80
C TYR A 193 0.33 -25.08 6.44
N HIS A 194 1.46 -24.42 6.70
CA HIS A 194 2.78 -24.98 6.46
C HIS A 194 2.93 -26.36 7.13
N HIS A 195 2.62 -26.46 8.42
CA HIS A 195 2.69 -27.73 9.16
C HIS A 195 1.68 -28.78 8.70
N HIS A 196 0.51 -28.37 8.22
CA HIS A 196 -0.51 -29.29 7.70
C HIS A 196 0.01 -30.02 6.45
N HIS A 197 0.65 -29.31 5.51
CA HIS A 197 1.17 -29.90 4.27
C HIS A 197 2.38 -30.82 4.50
N HIS A 198 3.32 -30.46 5.38
CA HIS A 198 4.51 -31.29 5.66
C HIS A 198 4.16 -32.67 6.24
N ARG A 199 3.08 -32.79 7.01
CA ARG A 199 2.67 -34.07 7.62
C ARG A 199 2.08 -35.06 6.60
N HIS A 200 1.58 -34.58 5.47
CA HIS A 200 1.04 -35.41 4.39
C HIS A 200 2.10 -35.83 3.36
N ALA A 201 3.24 -35.14 3.27
CA ALA A 201 4.36 -35.51 2.39
C ALA A 201 5.19 -36.69 2.94
N HIS A 202 5.34 -36.81 4.28
CA HIS A 202 6.12 -37.87 4.92
C HIS A 202 5.26 -39.05 5.38
N GLY A 203 4.67 -39.78 4.44
CA GLY A 203 4.44 -41.25 4.45
C GLY A 203 4.00 -41.96 5.74
N SER A 204 3.42 -41.30 6.74
CA SER A 204 3.05 -41.94 8.00
C SER A 204 1.76 -42.72 7.82
N LYS A 205 1.91 -44.01 7.49
CA LYS A 205 0.89 -45.06 7.58
C LYS A 205 0.52 -45.31 9.06
N GLY A 206 -0.03 -44.29 9.72
CA GLY A 206 -0.55 -44.38 11.08
C GLY A 206 -2.08 -44.46 11.06
N ALA A 207 -2.64 -45.44 11.76
CA ALA A 207 -4.03 -45.89 11.74
C ALA A 207 -5.10 -44.90 12.28
N HIS A 208 -4.80 -43.60 12.35
CA HIS A 208 -5.77 -42.54 12.62
C HIS A 208 -5.75 -41.49 11.51
N ALA A 209 -5.80 -41.95 10.26
CA ALA A 209 -6.13 -41.09 9.14
C ALA A 209 -7.57 -40.59 9.35
N TYR A 210 -7.72 -39.43 9.99
CA TYR A 210 -8.92 -38.64 9.85
C TYR A 210 -9.10 -38.41 8.36
N ARG A 211 -10.04 -39.17 7.80
CA ARG A 211 -10.45 -39.17 6.40
C ARG A 211 -11.17 -37.85 6.14
N HIS A 212 -10.43 -36.74 6.13
CA HIS A 212 -10.87 -35.50 5.52
C HIS A 212 -10.02 -35.29 4.28
N ASP A 213 -10.51 -35.90 3.22
CA ASP A 213 -10.11 -35.73 1.82
C ASP A 213 -10.49 -34.32 1.34
N HIS A 214 -9.91 -33.28 1.95
CA HIS A 214 -10.14 -31.90 1.55
C HIS A 214 -8.80 -31.18 1.56
N GLY A 215 -8.25 -30.89 0.38
CA GLY A 215 -7.00 -30.15 0.19
C GLY A 215 -6.99 -28.72 0.76
N VAL A 216 -7.98 -28.34 1.57
CA VAL A 216 -8.06 -27.07 2.29
C VAL A 216 -8.57 -27.32 3.72
N MET A 217 -7.87 -26.78 4.73
CA MET A 217 -8.29 -26.86 6.14
C MET A 217 -9.66 -26.21 6.32
N PRO A 218 -10.69 -26.89 6.89
CA PRO A 218 -12.03 -26.33 7.03
C PRO A 218 -12.09 -24.99 7.79
N ALA A 219 -11.23 -24.79 8.78
CA ALA A 219 -11.11 -23.53 9.51
C ALA A 219 -10.62 -22.38 8.62
N TYR A 220 -9.70 -22.66 7.69
CA TYR A 220 -9.21 -21.69 6.71
C TYR A 220 -10.26 -21.39 5.63
N ALA A 221 -11.02 -22.40 5.19
CA ALA A 221 -12.14 -22.19 4.28
C ALA A 221 -13.24 -21.29 4.90
N ARG A 222 -13.44 -21.34 6.23
CA ARG A 222 -14.27 -20.36 6.94
C ARG A 222 -13.61 -18.99 6.94
N PHE A 223 -12.33 -18.91 7.27
CA PHE A 223 -11.58 -17.65 7.31
C PHE A 223 -11.63 -16.88 5.97
N ILE A 224 -11.48 -17.57 4.82
CA ILE A 224 -11.65 -16.94 3.50
C ILE A 224 -13.01 -16.25 3.36
N LYS A 225 -14.09 -16.84 3.91
CA LYS A 225 -15.43 -16.24 3.89
C LYS A 225 -15.54 -15.04 4.81
N ASP A 226 -14.90 -15.09 5.97
CA ASP A 226 -14.86 -13.98 6.93
C ASP A 226 -14.16 -12.77 6.28
N VAL A 227 -12.98 -12.99 5.69
CA VAL A 227 -12.23 -11.97 4.92
C VAL A 227 -13.06 -11.44 3.75
N ARG A 228 -13.68 -12.32 2.95
CA ARG A 228 -14.56 -11.89 1.84
C ARG A 228 -15.67 -10.97 2.32
N ALA A 229 -16.32 -11.29 3.43
CA ALA A 229 -17.41 -10.48 3.97
C ALA A 229 -16.92 -9.08 4.40
N ALA A 230 -15.73 -8.99 5.00
CA ALA A 230 -15.09 -7.72 5.35
C ALA A 230 -14.69 -6.92 4.10
N THR A 231 -14.03 -7.55 3.12
CA THR A 231 -13.61 -6.90 1.87
C THR A 231 -14.79 -6.37 1.06
N VAL A 232 -15.93 -7.08 1.00
CA VAL A 232 -17.15 -6.56 0.33
C VAL A 232 -17.61 -5.26 0.98
N ARG A 233 -17.66 -5.20 2.33
CA ARG A 233 -18.06 -3.99 3.04
C ARG A 233 -17.06 -2.85 2.83
N LEU A 234 -15.77 -3.13 2.90
CA LEU A 234 -14.73 -2.11 2.67
C LEU A 234 -14.77 -1.60 1.22
N ARG A 235 -14.96 -2.48 0.23
CA ARG A 235 -15.13 -2.10 -1.18
C ARG A 235 -16.34 -1.20 -1.37
N ASP A 236 -17.49 -1.56 -0.79
CA ASP A 236 -18.72 -0.75 -0.87
C ASP A 236 -18.55 0.61 -0.21
N PHE A 237 -17.85 0.65 0.93
CA PHE A 237 -17.43 1.88 1.59
C PHE A 237 -16.54 2.74 0.69
N LYS A 238 -15.46 2.19 0.12
CA LYS A 238 -14.55 2.87 -0.81
C LYS A 238 -15.29 3.43 -2.02
N LYS A 239 -16.24 2.67 -2.57
CA LYS A 239 -17.11 3.11 -3.68
C LYS A 239 -18.03 4.28 -3.28
N ALA A 240 -18.58 4.25 -2.07
CA ALA A 240 -19.40 5.35 -1.56
C ALA A 240 -18.54 6.60 -1.30
N ALA A 241 -17.37 6.44 -0.69
CA ALA A 241 -16.41 7.53 -0.45
C ALA A 241 -15.97 8.18 -1.77
N HIS A 242 -15.63 7.38 -2.79
CA HIS A 242 -15.29 7.89 -4.13
C HIS A 242 -16.38 8.81 -4.69
N ARG A 243 -17.65 8.38 -4.66
CA ARG A 243 -18.78 9.21 -5.11
C ARG A 243 -18.94 10.50 -4.31
N LEU A 244 -18.79 10.43 -2.99
CA LEU A 244 -18.89 11.62 -2.15
C LEU A 244 -17.76 12.62 -2.46
N ILE A 245 -16.55 12.14 -2.77
CA ILE A 245 -15.43 12.99 -3.19
C ILE A 245 -15.71 13.61 -4.57
N GLU A 246 -16.14 12.82 -5.56
CA GLU A 246 -16.51 13.31 -6.89
C GLU A 246 -17.63 14.37 -6.84
N GLU A 247 -18.60 14.20 -5.95
CA GLU A 247 -19.72 15.12 -5.76
C GLU A 247 -19.43 16.29 -4.81
N CYS A 248 -18.18 16.43 -4.32
CA CYS A 248 -17.76 17.44 -3.33
C CYS A 248 -18.61 17.42 -2.02
N LYS A 249 -19.04 16.23 -1.60
CA LYS A 249 -19.87 15.98 -0.40
C LYS A 249 -19.09 15.39 0.79
N LEU A 250 -17.77 15.20 0.65
CA LEU A 250 -16.89 14.74 1.71
C LEU A 250 -15.68 15.68 1.81
N VAL A 251 -15.42 16.22 3.00
CA VAL A 251 -14.27 17.08 3.24
C VAL A 251 -13.04 16.21 3.52
N SER A 252 -12.07 16.22 2.60
CA SER A 252 -10.85 15.43 2.70
C SER A 252 -9.74 15.98 1.82
N THR A 253 -8.53 15.47 1.98
CA THR A 253 -7.40 15.67 1.05
C THR A 253 -7.23 14.51 0.07
N ILE A 254 -8.23 13.64 -0.05
CA ILE A 254 -8.20 12.44 -0.90
C ILE A 254 -8.59 12.82 -2.34
N PRO A 255 -7.71 12.67 -3.34
CA PRO A 255 -8.10 12.82 -4.74
C PRO A 255 -9.14 11.76 -5.13
N ALA A 256 -10.11 12.11 -5.98
CA ALA A 256 -11.10 11.15 -6.47
C ALA A 256 -10.43 9.90 -7.10
N LEU A 257 -9.38 10.12 -7.89
CA LEU A 257 -8.59 9.03 -8.50
C LEU A 257 -8.00 8.08 -7.45
N LEU A 258 -7.49 8.59 -6.32
CA LEU A 258 -6.97 7.75 -5.24
C LEU A 258 -8.10 6.92 -4.58
N ALA A 259 -9.28 7.51 -4.41
CA ALA A 259 -10.44 6.78 -3.87
C ALA A 259 -10.94 5.67 -4.81
N ASP A 260 -10.88 5.90 -6.13
CA ASP A 260 -11.18 4.86 -7.13
C ASP A 260 -10.10 3.77 -7.21
N HIS A 261 -8.83 4.18 -7.12
CA HIS A 261 -7.67 3.30 -7.12
C HIS A 261 -7.77 2.22 -6.04
N VAL A 262 -7.88 2.65 -4.77
CA VAL A 262 -7.99 1.71 -3.65
C VAL A 262 -9.29 0.87 -3.70
N ARG A 263 -10.34 1.37 -4.38
CA ARG A 263 -11.57 0.61 -4.64
C ARG A 263 -11.32 -0.50 -5.66
N ARG A 264 -10.59 -0.22 -6.74
CA ARG A 264 -10.25 -1.22 -7.78
C ARG A 264 -9.40 -2.35 -7.22
N GLU A 265 -8.46 -2.06 -6.33
CA GLU A 265 -7.71 -3.09 -5.61
C GLU A 265 -8.59 -3.94 -4.71
N ALA A 266 -9.58 -3.34 -4.04
CA ALA A 266 -10.55 -4.11 -3.25
C ALA A 266 -11.43 -5.01 -4.14
N ASP A 267 -11.82 -4.55 -5.34
CA ASP A 267 -12.52 -5.37 -6.32
C ASP A 267 -11.62 -6.51 -6.87
N HIS A 268 -10.34 -6.25 -7.11
CA HIS A 268 -9.36 -7.26 -7.53
C HIS A 268 -9.15 -8.31 -6.44
N PHE A 269 -9.00 -7.90 -5.17
CA PHE A 269 -8.91 -8.85 -4.07
C PHE A 269 -10.17 -9.74 -3.96
N LEU A 270 -11.37 -9.21 -4.20
CA LEU A 270 -12.59 -10.02 -4.23
C LEU A 270 -12.60 -11.06 -5.35
N MET A 271 -11.99 -10.75 -6.49
CA MET A 271 -11.73 -11.71 -7.57
C MET A 271 -10.75 -12.79 -7.11
N VAL A 272 -9.61 -12.41 -6.51
CA VAL A 272 -8.61 -13.36 -5.97
C VAL A 272 -9.25 -14.31 -4.95
N LEU A 273 -10.03 -13.78 -3.99
CA LEU A 273 -10.79 -14.59 -3.04
C LEU A 273 -11.74 -15.56 -3.76
N ALA A 274 -12.40 -15.13 -4.85
CA ALA A 274 -13.28 -15.99 -5.64
C ALA A 274 -12.53 -17.14 -6.32
N MET A 275 -11.30 -16.90 -6.78
CA MET A 275 -10.43 -17.95 -7.31
C MET A 275 -10.01 -18.94 -6.21
N MET A 276 -9.69 -18.46 -5.01
CA MET A 276 -9.37 -19.31 -3.85
C MET A 276 -10.52 -20.25 -3.49
N ASP A 277 -11.75 -19.71 -3.38
CA ASP A 277 -12.95 -20.47 -3.01
C ASP A 277 -13.34 -21.51 -4.07
N LYS A 278 -13.09 -21.23 -5.35
CA LYS A 278 -13.34 -22.16 -6.47
C LYS A 278 -12.24 -23.22 -6.62
N GLY A 279 -11.18 -23.16 -5.81
CA GLY A 279 -10.05 -24.09 -5.90
C GLY A 279 -9.22 -23.90 -7.16
N MET A 280 -9.24 -22.71 -7.76
CA MET A 280 -8.49 -22.39 -8.99
C MET A 280 -7.03 -22.00 -8.70
N MET A 281 -6.69 -21.74 -7.44
CA MET A 281 -5.32 -21.46 -7.02
C MET A 281 -4.69 -22.71 -6.41
N GLU A 282 -3.47 -23.03 -6.84
CA GLU A 282 -2.67 -24.09 -6.25
C GLU A 282 -2.16 -23.63 -4.86
N CYS A 283 -1.99 -24.58 -3.95
CA CYS A 283 -1.06 -24.40 -2.84
C CYS A 283 0.19 -25.18 -3.25
N PRO A 284 1.10 -24.63 -4.07
CA PRO A 284 2.39 -25.26 -4.20
C PRO A 284 2.98 -25.39 -2.78
N PRO A 285 3.71 -26.47 -2.46
CA PRO A 285 4.55 -26.44 -1.27
C PRO A 285 5.39 -25.17 -1.40
N ASP A 286 5.42 -24.34 -0.35
CA ASP A 286 6.28 -23.17 -0.35
C ASP A 286 7.66 -23.68 -0.78
N GLU A 287 8.09 -23.35 -2.01
CA GLU A 287 9.53 -23.25 -2.23
C GLU A 287 9.97 -22.29 -1.12
N GLU A 288 11.04 -22.61 -0.41
CA GLU A 288 11.61 -21.75 0.62
C GLU A 288 11.97 -20.40 -0.03
N GLU A 289 10.97 -19.56 -0.27
CA GLU A 289 11.17 -18.17 -0.63
C GLU A 289 11.73 -17.56 0.65
N PRO A 290 12.96 -17.02 0.59
CA PRO A 290 13.64 -16.59 1.78
C PRO A 290 12.76 -15.55 2.47
N VAL A 291 12.34 -15.87 3.69
CA VAL A 291 11.85 -14.89 4.66
C VAL A 291 12.96 -13.85 4.79
N CYS A 292 12.77 -12.69 4.15
CA CYS A 292 13.69 -11.56 4.15
C CYS A 292 15.18 -11.95 4.30
N GLY A 293 15.71 -12.65 3.30
CA GLY A 293 17.11 -13.03 3.24
C GLY A 293 17.53 -13.02 1.79
N TYR A 294 17.52 -11.84 1.18
CA TYR A 294 18.15 -11.68 -0.13
C TYR A 294 19.63 -12.02 0.07
N ALA A 295 20.06 -13.09 -0.60
CA ALA A 295 21.43 -13.54 -0.55
C ALA A 295 22.35 -12.39 -0.96
N ASP A 296 23.38 -12.24 -0.13
CA ASP A 296 24.55 -11.40 -0.24
C ASP A 296 25.40 -11.77 -1.48
N SER A 297 24.83 -11.59 -2.67
CA SER A 297 25.54 -11.80 -3.94
C SER A 297 25.02 -10.89 -5.05
N MET A 298 24.89 -9.62 -4.73
CA MET A 298 25.05 -8.54 -5.70
C MET A 298 25.73 -7.42 -4.92
N GLU A 299 27.06 -7.33 -5.02
CA GLU A 299 27.81 -6.17 -4.54
C GLU A 299 27.34 -4.97 -5.37
N CYS A 300 26.27 -4.32 -4.90
CA CYS A 300 25.88 -3.00 -5.32
C CYS A 300 26.70 -2.06 -4.44
N GLU A 301 27.84 -1.59 -4.92
CA GLU A 301 28.50 -0.46 -4.29
C GLU A 301 27.52 0.73 -4.31
N ASP A 302 27.29 1.31 -3.13
CA ASP A 302 26.48 2.50 -2.92
C ASP A 302 27.11 3.69 -3.67
N ASP A 303 26.68 3.97 -4.91
CA ASP A 303 26.96 5.24 -5.59
C ASP A 303 25.67 5.87 -6.13
N PHE A 304 25.09 6.77 -5.32
CA PHE A 304 24.04 7.70 -5.77
C PHE A 304 24.66 8.87 -6.55
N GLY A 305 25.11 8.60 -7.78
CA GLY A 305 25.49 9.61 -8.79
C GLY A 305 24.42 9.78 -9.87
N PRO A 306 24.36 10.94 -10.58
CA PRO A 306 23.39 11.16 -11.66
C PRO A 306 23.71 10.27 -12.87
N PRO A 307 22.70 9.84 -13.66
CA PRO A 307 22.88 8.77 -14.64
C PRO A 307 23.66 9.26 -15.87
N PRO A 308 24.53 8.43 -16.49
CA PRO A 308 25.23 8.81 -17.70
C PRO A 308 24.34 8.62 -18.94
N ILE A 309 24.48 9.55 -19.89
CA ILE A 309 23.96 9.46 -21.26
C ILE A 309 24.73 8.36 -21.99
N MET A 310 24.01 7.39 -22.54
CA MET A 310 24.57 6.23 -23.23
C MET A 310 24.81 6.56 -24.73
N GLU A 311 26.06 6.72 -25.14
CA GLU A 311 26.50 6.56 -26.53
C GLU A 311 27.76 5.68 -26.59
N CYS A 312 27.81 4.83 -27.62
CA CYS A 312 28.62 3.62 -27.72
C CYS A 312 30.10 3.82 -28.11
N ASP A 313 30.97 3.00 -27.49
CA ASP A 313 32.24 2.39 -27.94
C ASP A 313 33.31 3.20 -28.73
N GLU A 314 34.47 3.44 -28.08
CA GLU A 314 35.82 2.90 -28.38
C GLU A 314 36.99 3.84 -27.94
N LYS A 315 37.88 3.30 -27.07
CA LYS A 315 39.32 3.57 -26.87
C LYS A 315 39.83 4.77 -26.02
N MET A 316 40.81 4.41 -25.16
CA MET A 316 41.89 5.17 -24.49
C MET A 316 41.71 5.63 -23.01
N PRO A 317 42.81 5.73 -22.24
CA PRO A 317 42.91 5.22 -20.87
C PRO A 317 42.82 6.32 -19.79
N CYS A 318 42.31 5.95 -18.61
CA CYS A 318 42.29 6.81 -17.43
C CYS A 318 43.67 6.86 -16.79
N GLY A 319 44.18 8.08 -16.59
CA GLY A 319 45.31 8.37 -15.73
C GLY A 319 44.91 9.43 -14.71
N MET A 320 45.35 9.19 -13.47
CA MET A 320 45.41 10.09 -12.32
C MET A 320 44.06 10.43 -11.68
N TRP A 321 43.89 10.06 -10.41
CA TRP A 321 43.85 10.99 -9.25
C TRP A 321 44.19 10.17 -7.99
N GLU A 322 45.39 10.41 -7.44
CA GLU A 322 45.80 10.02 -6.08
C GLU A 322 45.38 11.15 -5.12
N GLU A 323 44.96 10.80 -3.91
CA GLU A 323 45.12 11.52 -2.61
C GLU A 323 44.24 10.79 -1.57
N GLU A 324 44.81 9.83 -0.83
CA GLU A 324 45.31 9.96 0.56
C GLU A 324 44.19 9.91 1.63
N GLU A 325 43.95 8.71 2.17
CA GLU A 325 43.20 8.48 3.42
C GLU A 325 44.20 8.41 4.59
N GLU A 326 44.01 9.25 5.60
CA GLU A 326 44.75 9.20 6.87
C GLU A 326 43.88 8.52 7.94
N MET A 327 44.34 7.37 8.43
CA MET A 327 43.74 6.60 9.51
C MET A 327 44.00 7.27 10.88
N VAL A 328 43.01 7.30 11.77
CA VAL A 328 43.20 7.65 13.17
C VAL A 328 42.64 6.54 14.06
N GLU A 329 43.48 6.07 14.98
CA GLU A 329 43.28 4.96 15.91
C GLU A 329 42.21 5.25 16.98
N GLU A 330 41.59 4.16 17.46
CA GLU A 330 40.64 4.12 18.57
C GLU A 330 41.37 4.18 19.92
N ASP A 331 40.95 5.08 20.81
CA ASP A 331 41.23 5.01 22.24
C ASP A 331 39.91 5.07 23.03
N GLU A 332 39.74 4.10 23.94
CA GLU A 332 38.71 4.03 24.97
C GLU A 332 39.08 4.98 26.14
N GLU A 333 38.16 5.84 26.61
CA GLU A 333 37.74 5.93 28.03
C GLU A 333 36.87 7.17 28.38
N GLU A 334 35.98 6.90 29.34
CA GLU A 334 35.34 7.78 30.34
C GLU A 334 34.15 8.70 29.97
N CYS A 335 33.02 8.40 30.62
CA CYS A 335 31.80 9.19 30.67
C CYS A 335 32.00 10.51 31.44
N PHE A 336 31.99 11.63 30.73
CA PHE A 336 31.80 12.98 31.29
C PHE A 336 30.39 13.50 30.99
N GLU A 337 29.68 13.95 32.04
CA GLU A 337 28.44 14.73 31.91
C GLU A 337 28.79 16.14 31.43
N ASP A 338 28.88 16.35 30.11
CA ASP A 338 29.00 17.68 29.52
C ASP A 338 27.65 18.15 28.94
N GLU A 339 27.29 19.40 29.27
CA GLU A 339 26.09 20.09 28.79
C GLU A 339 25.95 19.97 27.27
N LEU A 340 24.81 19.42 26.83
CA LEU A 340 24.49 19.28 25.41
C LEU A 340 24.66 20.64 24.68
N PRO A 341 25.42 20.70 23.58
CA PRO A 341 25.52 21.91 22.78
C PRO A 341 24.14 22.32 22.27
N PRO A 342 23.87 23.63 22.07
CA PRO A 342 22.55 24.10 21.68
C PRO A 342 22.11 23.39 20.40
N VAL A 343 20.96 22.71 20.49
CA VAL A 343 20.32 21.98 19.38
C VAL A 343 20.20 22.93 18.20
N LYS A 344 20.98 22.68 17.14
CA LYS A 344 20.79 23.41 15.88
C LYS A 344 19.36 23.14 15.40
N PRO A 345 18.57 24.18 15.11
CA PRO A 345 17.22 23.97 14.63
C PRO A 345 17.28 23.12 13.34
N PRO A 346 16.32 22.21 13.12
CA PRO A 346 16.28 21.39 11.92
C PRO A 346 16.35 22.30 10.69
N LYS A 347 16.98 21.83 9.60
CA LYS A 347 17.16 22.58 8.34
C LYS A 347 15.85 23.12 7.73
N PHE A 348 14.69 22.71 8.26
CA PHE A 348 13.35 23.13 7.87
C PHE A 348 12.66 24.08 8.87
N ALA A 349 13.36 24.55 9.91
CA ALA A 349 12.81 25.58 10.79
C ALA A 349 12.67 26.89 9.99
N LEU A 350 11.43 27.33 9.81
CA LEU A 350 11.15 28.65 9.25
C LEU A 350 11.83 29.72 10.11
N PRO A 351 12.49 30.74 9.50
CA PRO A 351 13.14 31.79 10.27
C PRO A 351 12.11 32.51 11.15
N PRO A 352 12.41 32.77 12.44
CA PRO A 352 11.44 33.31 13.41
C PRO A 352 10.93 34.73 13.07
N LYS A 353 11.50 35.37 12.06
CA LYS A 353 11.18 36.73 11.62
C LYS A 353 10.38 36.74 10.31
N LYS A 354 9.18 36.18 10.29
CA LYS A 354 8.10 36.57 9.35
C LYS A 354 6.67 36.37 9.87
N PHE A 355 6.47 35.79 11.05
CA PHE A 355 5.12 35.62 11.61
C PHE A 355 4.55 36.87 12.29
N LYS A 356 5.42 37.80 12.75
CA LYS A 356 4.98 39.03 13.44
C LYS A 356 4.55 40.17 12.50
N GLU A 357 4.86 40.10 11.22
CA GLU A 357 4.56 41.19 10.27
C GLU A 357 3.19 41.06 9.58
N MET A 358 2.49 39.93 9.73
CA MET A 358 1.16 39.71 9.13
C MET A 358 0.00 39.76 10.13
N ALA A 359 0.29 39.97 11.42
CA ALA A 359 -0.75 40.15 12.43
C ALA A 359 -1.13 41.64 12.53
N PRO A 360 -2.41 42.03 12.35
CA PRO A 360 -2.82 43.39 12.66
C PRO A 360 -2.58 43.68 14.16
N PRO A 361 -2.27 44.93 14.54
CA PRO A 361 -1.98 45.28 15.93
C PRO A 361 -3.21 44.95 16.80
N ARG A 362 -3.02 44.04 17.75
CA ARG A 362 -4.01 43.71 18.75
C ARG A 362 -3.95 44.79 19.83
N GLU A 363 -4.98 45.63 19.92
CA GLU A 363 -5.16 46.46 21.12
C GLU A 363 -5.32 45.52 22.31
N GLU A 364 -4.40 45.59 23.27
CA GLU A 364 -4.54 44.89 24.53
C GLU A 364 -5.67 45.56 25.33
N PRO A 365 -6.76 44.86 25.68
CA PRO A 365 -7.77 45.44 26.54
C PRO A 365 -7.17 45.66 27.92
N SER A 366 -7.35 46.88 28.45
CA SER A 366 -6.95 47.24 29.81
C SER A 366 -7.57 46.26 30.81
N LEU A 367 -6.72 45.58 31.58
CA LEU A 367 -7.12 44.73 32.68
C LEU A 367 -7.68 45.60 33.82
N GLU A 368 -9.00 45.76 33.86
CA GLU A 368 -9.67 46.06 35.13
C GLU A 368 -9.80 44.75 35.92
N PRO A 369 -9.54 44.74 37.25
CA PRO A 369 -9.64 43.54 38.06
C PRO A 369 -11.09 43.08 38.15
N ALA A 370 -11.35 41.86 37.68
CA ALA A 370 -12.65 41.21 37.80
C ALA A 370 -13.00 40.96 39.29
N PRO A 371 -14.26 41.14 39.70
CA PRO A 371 -14.69 40.82 41.06
C PRO A 371 -14.62 39.30 41.30
N THR A 372 -14.16 38.92 42.50
CA THR A 372 -14.09 37.53 42.97
C THR A 372 -15.47 36.86 42.95
N PRO A 373 -15.66 35.71 42.28
CA PRO A 373 -16.92 35.00 42.29
C PRO A 373 -17.14 34.28 43.63
N GLU A 374 -18.36 34.37 44.15
CA GLU A 374 -18.80 33.63 45.35
C GLU A 374 -18.82 32.10 45.09
N PRO A 375 -18.56 31.27 46.11
CA PRO A 375 -18.49 29.83 45.95
C PRO A 375 -19.88 29.22 45.69
N VAL A 376 -20.07 28.65 44.49
CA VAL A 376 -21.23 27.82 44.13
C VAL A 376 -21.02 26.40 44.69
N PRO A 377 -21.99 25.81 45.40
CA PRO A 377 -21.88 24.43 45.89
C PRO A 377 -21.86 23.43 44.73
N GLN A 378 -20.87 22.52 44.75
CA GLN A 378 -20.74 21.47 43.74
C GLN A 378 -21.82 20.39 43.93
N PRO A 379 -22.51 19.94 42.87
CA PRO A 379 -23.39 18.78 42.95
C PRO A 379 -22.56 17.49 43.05
N GLU A 380 -23.05 16.53 43.82
CA GLU A 380 -22.41 15.21 44.03
C GLU A 380 -22.22 14.44 42.70
N PRO A 381 -21.14 13.64 42.57
CA PRO A 381 -20.86 12.91 41.35
C PRO A 381 -21.85 11.75 41.13
N GLU A 382 -22.59 11.79 40.01
CA GLU A 382 -23.35 10.63 39.53
C GLU A 382 -22.40 9.47 39.16
N PRO A 383 -22.75 8.21 39.45
CA PRO A 383 -21.95 7.05 39.05
C PRO A 383 -21.90 6.90 37.52
N PRO A 384 -20.82 6.35 36.96
CA PRO A 384 -20.60 6.29 35.52
C PRO A 384 -21.69 5.46 34.83
N LYS A 385 -22.44 6.10 33.93
CA LYS A 385 -23.39 5.42 33.03
C LYS A 385 -22.59 4.57 32.05
N GLN A 386 -22.78 3.26 32.11
CA GLN A 386 -22.23 2.32 31.12
C GLN A 386 -22.78 2.66 29.73
N VAL A 387 -21.95 3.25 28.88
CA VAL A 387 -22.25 3.43 27.46
C VAL A 387 -22.11 2.06 26.79
N LYS A 388 -23.25 1.44 26.43
CA LYS A 388 -23.23 0.25 25.60
C LYS A 388 -22.74 0.64 24.20
N PRO A 389 -21.78 -0.09 23.59
CA PRO A 389 -21.37 0.20 22.22
C PRO A 389 -22.58 0.04 21.28
N ALA A 390 -22.83 1.05 20.46
CA ALA A 390 -23.88 1.00 19.47
C ALA A 390 -23.53 -0.06 18.42
N LYS A 391 -24.24 -1.19 18.43
CA LYS A 391 -24.18 -2.17 17.34
C LYS A 391 -24.87 -1.57 16.10
N TYR A 392 -24.12 -0.86 15.26
CA TYR A 392 -24.62 -0.44 13.96
C TYR A 392 -24.76 -1.67 13.06
N LYS A 393 -25.98 -1.94 12.62
CA LYS A 393 -26.26 -2.99 11.62
C LYS A 393 -26.10 -2.38 10.23
N TRP A 394 -25.08 -2.84 9.52
CA TRP A 394 -24.61 -2.35 8.22
C TRP A 394 -25.54 -2.65 7.02
N ASN A 395 -26.70 -3.28 7.23
CA ASN A 395 -27.54 -3.75 6.13
C ASN A 395 -28.29 -2.64 5.36
N ASN A 396 -28.21 -1.37 5.77
CA ASN A 396 -29.02 -0.27 5.24
C ASN A 396 -28.19 0.96 4.78
N TRP A 397 -26.96 0.75 4.29
CA TRP A 397 -26.16 1.80 3.67
C TRP A 397 -26.18 1.71 2.13
N PRO A 398 -26.22 2.83 1.38
CA PRO A 398 -26.43 4.20 1.84
C PRO A 398 -27.90 4.46 2.20
N ARG A 399 -28.15 5.24 3.26
CA ARG A 399 -29.51 5.73 3.53
C ARG A 399 -29.96 6.59 2.34
N PRO A 400 -31.16 6.38 1.77
CA PRO A 400 -31.67 7.28 0.74
C PRO A 400 -31.82 8.68 1.32
N LEU A 401 -31.02 9.62 0.82
CA LEU A 401 -31.16 11.03 1.15
C LEU A 401 -32.52 11.51 0.64
N GLY A 402 -33.21 12.29 1.47
CA GLY A 402 -34.63 12.60 1.38
C GLY A 402 -35.11 12.95 -0.03
N LYS A 403 -36.32 12.48 -0.36
CA LYS A 403 -37.04 12.92 -1.56
C LYS A 403 -37.16 14.45 -1.51
N VAL A 404 -36.54 15.14 -2.46
CA VAL A 404 -36.92 16.52 -2.78
C VAL A 404 -38.37 16.44 -3.29
N LYS A 405 -39.29 17.04 -2.55
CA LYS A 405 -40.63 17.30 -3.05
C LYS A 405 -40.51 18.56 -3.91
N ASP A 406 -40.75 18.42 -5.21
CA ASP A 406 -41.16 19.54 -6.05
C ASP A 406 -42.68 19.78 -5.87
#